data_AF-A0A3S3J9W6-F1
#
_entry.id   AF-A0A3S3J9W6-F1
#
_cell.length_a   1.000
_cell.length_b   1.000
_cell.length_c   1.000
_cell.angle_alpha   90.00
_cell.angle_beta   90.00
_cell.angle_gamma   90.00
#
_symmetry.space_group_name_H-M   'P 1'
#
loop_
_entity.id
_entity.type
_entity.pdbx_description
1 polymer ?
#
loop_
_entity_poly.entity_id
_entity_poly.type
_entity_poly.pdbx_seq_one_letter_code
_entity_poly.pdbx_strand_id
1 'polypeptide(L)'
;MFPSAGRKPVRPGGQPVTPNRLPGRPQRRAPLAEKAGRSGCELRASGACTIILDKPNANQVWPIERARRRTRVGRAVHPVDMSITQREDEMRPVKSFAFAAVLLLSSALSAAAQSAREDIEAALPKFMGAFNSGNAAAVGQLYTEDAALLPPDGKRVDGRKGVEEFWQGAIKGGMKNLTLKALEVEESANLAYEVGAFTLDVPSKDGALSTVAGKYIVVWKKGDDGTWRLHRDIWNLGAAQ
;
A
#
# COMPACT_ATOMS: atom_id res chain seq x y z
N MET A 1 -64.54 -58.28 -33.13
CA MET A 1 -63.72 -57.18 -32.58
C MET A 1 -64.63 -56.35 -31.67
N PHE A 2 -64.55 -56.55 -30.35
CA PHE A 2 -65.13 -55.83 -29.18
C PHE A 2 -64.70 -56.64 -27.92
N PRO A 3 -64.60 -56.13 -26.67
CA PRO A 3 -65.48 -55.09 -26.08
C PRO A 3 -64.90 -54.16 -24.96
N SER A 4 -65.75 -53.23 -24.51
CA SER A 4 -66.07 -52.80 -23.11
C SER A 4 -65.12 -51.96 -22.21
N ALA A 5 -65.54 -50.70 -22.01
CA ALA A 5 -65.91 -49.97 -20.78
C ALA A 5 -65.24 -50.22 -19.39
N GLY A 6 -64.95 -49.11 -18.68
CA GLY A 6 -64.88 -49.02 -17.21
C GLY A 6 -64.67 -47.58 -16.69
N ARG A 7 -65.62 -47.06 -15.88
CA ARG A 7 -65.67 -45.68 -15.30
C ARG A 7 -64.82 -45.52 -14.01
N LYS A 8 -64.50 -44.26 -13.67
CA LYS A 8 -63.87 -43.73 -12.41
C LYS A 8 -64.63 -44.08 -11.11
N PRO A 9 -64.03 -43.89 -9.90
CA PRO A 9 -64.28 -42.66 -9.14
C PRO A 9 -63.07 -42.09 -8.36
N VAL A 10 -63.32 -41.01 -7.61
CA VAL A 10 -62.40 -40.02 -7.02
C VAL A 10 -62.56 -39.95 -5.48
N ARG A 11 -61.48 -39.48 -4.80
CA ARG A 11 -61.35 -38.84 -3.44
C ARG A 11 -61.20 -39.76 -2.20
N PRO A 12 -60.74 -39.26 -1.01
CA PRO A 12 -60.05 -37.99 -0.66
C PRO A 12 -58.88 -38.12 0.37
N GLY A 13 -58.07 -37.05 0.54
CA GLY A 13 -57.51 -36.66 1.85
C GLY A 13 -56.13 -37.21 2.28
N GLY A 14 -55.16 -36.30 2.45
CA GLY A 14 -53.88 -36.55 3.13
C GLY A 14 -53.00 -35.29 3.10
N GLN A 15 -52.59 -34.82 4.27
CA GLN A 15 -52.14 -33.45 4.61
C GLN A 15 -50.77 -33.00 4.05
N PRO A 16 -50.49 -31.68 4.03
CA PRO A 16 -49.19 -31.13 3.70
C PRO A 16 -48.16 -31.41 4.80
N VAL A 17 -46.94 -31.76 4.42
CA VAL A 17 -45.84 -31.99 5.38
C VAL A 17 -44.93 -30.75 5.43
N THR A 18 -45.05 -29.97 6.50
CA THR A 18 -44.01 -29.10 7.06
C THR A 18 -44.15 -29.13 8.59
N PRO A 19 -43.18 -28.65 9.38
CA PRO A 19 -41.72 -28.75 9.29
C PRO A 19 -41.17 -29.38 10.59
N ASN A 20 -40.31 -30.41 10.51
CA ASN A 20 -39.73 -30.95 11.74
C ASN A 20 -38.44 -30.23 12.16
N ARG A 21 -38.64 -29.42 13.20
CA ARG A 21 -37.72 -28.91 14.20
C ARG A 21 -36.62 -29.91 14.58
N LEU A 22 -35.40 -29.38 14.64
CA LEU A 22 -34.14 -29.99 15.12
C LEU A 22 -34.28 -30.73 16.46
N PRO A 23 -33.45 -31.76 16.69
CA PRO A 23 -32.87 -31.98 18.01
C PRO A 23 -31.33 -31.99 17.98
N GLY A 24 -30.75 -31.19 18.87
CA GLY A 24 -29.59 -31.60 19.66
C GLY A 24 -28.20 -31.42 19.06
N ARG A 25 -27.60 -30.23 19.27
CA ARG A 25 -26.14 -30.12 19.43
C ARG A 25 -25.72 -30.88 20.70
N PRO A 26 -24.71 -31.76 20.67
CA PRO A 26 -23.95 -32.06 21.87
C PRO A 26 -22.87 -30.99 22.06
N GLN A 27 -23.06 -30.12 23.05
CA GLN A 27 -21.96 -29.36 23.64
C GLN A 27 -20.97 -30.35 24.26
N ARG A 28 -19.71 -30.34 23.85
CA ARG A 28 -18.62 -30.85 24.68
C ARG A 28 -17.88 -29.68 25.31
N ARG A 29 -17.96 -29.66 26.63
CA ARG A 29 -17.32 -28.72 27.56
C ARG A 29 -15.80 -28.84 27.47
N ALA A 30 -15.14 -27.70 27.60
CA ALA A 30 -13.73 -27.60 27.99
C ALA A 30 -13.51 -28.15 29.41
N PRO A 31 -12.33 -28.68 29.74
CA PRO A 31 -11.86 -28.78 31.11
C PRO A 31 -11.16 -27.48 31.54
N LEU A 32 -11.39 -27.14 32.81
CA LEU A 32 -10.82 -26.06 33.58
C LEU A 32 -9.33 -26.28 33.89
N ALA A 33 -8.62 -25.14 33.98
CA ALA A 33 -7.37 -24.82 34.66
C ALA A 33 -6.72 -25.83 35.62
N GLU A 34 -5.39 -25.94 35.51
CA GLU A 34 -4.49 -26.21 36.65
C GLU A 34 -3.35 -25.18 36.67
N LYS A 35 -3.14 -24.58 37.85
CA LYS A 35 -2.10 -23.61 38.20
C LYS A 35 -0.91 -24.37 38.80
N ALA A 36 0.33 -23.99 38.45
CA ALA A 36 1.42 -23.72 39.40
C ALA A 36 2.72 -23.41 38.65
N GLY A 37 3.46 -22.39 39.11
CA GLY A 37 4.82 -22.11 38.61
C GLY A 37 5.27 -20.67 38.81
N ARG A 38 5.21 -20.15 40.04
CA ARG A 38 5.97 -18.95 40.42
C ARG A 38 7.44 -19.35 40.61
N SER A 39 8.34 -18.65 39.96
CA SER A 39 9.68 -18.40 40.48
C SER A 39 10.12 -17.02 40.00
N GLY A 40 10.09 -16.06 40.92
CA GLY A 40 10.74 -14.78 40.74
C GLY A 40 12.26 -14.98 40.77
N CYS A 41 12.95 -14.16 39.98
CA CYS A 41 14.33 -13.81 40.25
C CYS A 41 14.38 -12.28 40.26
N GLU A 42 14.46 -11.75 41.47
CA GLU A 42 14.72 -10.37 41.79
C GLU A 42 16.23 -10.16 41.67
N LEU A 43 16.68 -9.25 40.81
CA LEU A 43 18.03 -8.67 40.91
C LEU A 43 18.05 -7.28 40.28
N ARG A 44 18.52 -6.35 41.10
CA ARG A 44 18.51 -4.90 40.94
C ARG A 44 19.51 -4.39 39.90
N ALA A 45 19.10 -3.26 39.31
CA ALA A 45 19.85 -2.05 38.97
C ALA A 45 21.11 -2.14 38.08
N SER A 46 21.09 -1.49 36.92
CA SER A 46 21.57 -0.10 36.76
C SER A 46 21.72 0.26 35.27
N GLY A 47 21.35 1.49 34.90
CA GLY A 47 21.84 2.14 33.67
C GLY A 47 20.83 2.38 32.55
N ALA A 48 19.84 3.24 32.77
CA ALA A 48 19.14 3.92 31.67
C ALA A 48 19.44 5.42 31.76
N CYS A 49 20.21 5.91 30.78
CA CYS A 49 20.54 7.32 30.60
C CYS A 49 19.29 8.04 30.05
N THR A 50 18.61 8.82 30.88
CA THR A 50 17.50 9.68 30.45
C THR A 50 18.05 11.08 30.21
N ILE A 51 18.16 11.47 28.95
CA ILE A 51 18.46 12.86 28.58
C ILE A 51 17.17 13.67 28.79
N ILE A 52 17.13 14.42 29.87
CA ILE A 52 16.15 15.48 30.10
C ILE A 52 16.63 16.70 29.30
N LEU A 53 15.91 17.03 28.23
CA LEU A 53 16.08 18.30 27.52
C LEU A 53 15.32 19.38 28.28
N ASP A 54 16.07 20.22 28.99
CA ASP A 54 15.54 21.39 29.69
C ASP A 54 15.37 22.57 28.71
N LYS A 55 14.25 23.29 28.82
CA LYS A 55 13.93 24.46 28.00
C LYS A 55 14.60 25.70 28.60
N PRO A 56 15.34 26.54 27.84
CA PRO A 56 15.74 27.84 28.34
C PRO A 56 14.58 28.85 28.23
N ASN A 57 14.10 29.30 29.39
CA ASN A 57 13.25 30.47 29.56
C ASN A 57 14.09 31.76 29.56
N ALA A 58 13.45 32.85 29.15
CA ALA A 58 13.97 34.19 28.91
C ALA A 58 14.50 34.94 30.16
N ASN A 59 15.12 36.09 29.88
CA ASN A 59 15.63 37.14 30.78
C ASN A 59 17.03 36.96 31.36
N GLN A 60 18.04 37.41 30.61
CA GLN A 60 19.30 37.91 31.15
C GLN A 60 19.64 39.24 30.47
N VAL A 61 19.68 40.28 31.30
CA VAL A 61 19.96 41.69 30.98
C VAL A 61 21.48 41.90 30.97
N TRP A 62 22.01 42.59 29.96
CA TRP A 62 23.44 42.93 29.86
C TRP A 62 23.77 44.26 30.56
N PRO A 63 24.75 44.33 31.48
CA PRO A 63 25.27 45.59 31.99
C PRO A 63 26.27 46.24 31.02
N ILE A 64 26.19 47.57 30.96
CA ILE A 64 27.02 48.46 30.13
C ILE A 64 28.24 48.89 30.95
N GLU A 65 29.42 48.32 30.68
CA GLU A 65 30.67 48.77 31.33
C GLU A 65 31.42 49.76 30.42
N ARG A 66 31.45 51.03 30.83
CA ARG A 66 32.24 52.11 30.20
C ARG A 66 33.69 52.06 30.69
N ALA A 67 34.62 51.60 29.86
CA ALA A 67 36.04 51.79 30.11
C ALA A 67 36.56 53.06 29.40
N ARG A 68 36.67 54.16 30.15
CA ARG A 68 37.48 55.34 29.78
C ARG A 68 38.96 55.00 29.91
N ARG A 69 39.75 55.19 28.85
CA ARG A 69 41.18 55.51 28.99
C ARG A 69 41.50 56.79 28.21
N ARG A 70 42.09 57.73 28.95
CA ARG A 70 42.61 59.01 28.50
C ARG A 70 44.13 58.91 28.57
N THR A 71 44.83 59.17 27.48
CA THR A 71 46.22 59.66 27.51
C THR A 71 46.42 60.68 26.39
N ARG A 72 46.77 61.91 26.82
CA ARG A 72 47.41 63.01 26.06
C ARG A 72 48.83 62.57 25.63
N VAL A 73 49.60 63.21 24.73
CA VAL A 73 49.52 64.29 23.74
C VAL A 73 50.84 64.17 22.97
N GLY A 74 50.84 64.44 21.66
CA GLY A 74 52.06 64.65 20.88
C GLY A 74 51.71 65.14 19.48
N ARG A 75 52.12 66.38 19.18
CA ARG A 75 51.70 67.24 18.06
C ARG A 75 52.73 67.14 16.93
N ALA A 76 52.28 67.08 15.67
CA ALA A 76 52.80 67.88 14.55
C ALA A 76 51.99 67.57 13.28
N VAL A 77 51.50 68.64 12.65
CA VAL A 77 50.75 68.64 11.39
C VAL A 77 51.75 68.95 10.28
N HIS A 78 51.73 68.15 9.21
CA HIS A 78 52.17 68.59 7.89
C HIS A 78 51.08 68.20 6.87
N PRO A 79 50.69 69.10 5.95
CA PRO A 79 49.77 68.78 4.89
C PRO A 79 50.52 67.98 3.83
N VAL A 80 50.11 66.73 3.59
CA VAL A 80 50.56 65.98 2.42
C VAL A 80 49.51 66.17 1.34
N ASP A 81 49.94 66.84 0.29
CA ASP A 81 49.18 67.17 -0.90
C ASP A 81 48.55 65.91 -1.53
N MET A 82 47.25 65.99 -1.81
CA MET A 82 46.48 64.97 -2.51
C MET A 82 46.85 65.02 -3.99
N SER A 83 47.89 64.30 -4.38
CA SER A 83 47.96 63.76 -5.73
C SER A 83 47.36 62.36 -5.70
N ILE A 84 46.07 62.27 -6.04
CA ILE A 84 45.44 61.00 -6.42
C ILE A 84 46.11 60.58 -7.73
N THR A 85 47.21 59.84 -7.63
CA THR A 85 47.69 59.02 -8.74
C THR A 85 46.74 57.83 -8.81
N GLN A 86 45.89 57.83 -9.83
CA GLN A 86 45.09 56.67 -10.21
C GLN A 86 46.06 55.50 -10.43
N ARG A 87 46.12 54.56 -9.48
CA ARG A 87 46.58 53.20 -9.77
C ARG A 87 45.36 52.47 -10.31
N GLU A 88 45.36 52.22 -11.62
CA GLU A 88 44.53 51.18 -12.21
C GLU A 88 45.06 49.84 -11.66
N ASP A 89 44.51 49.43 -10.51
CA ASP A 89 44.70 48.07 -10.03
C ASP A 89 43.82 47.18 -10.91
N GLU A 90 44.48 46.55 -11.88
CA GLU A 90 43.93 45.52 -12.76
C GLU A 90 43.06 44.55 -11.96
N MET A 91 41.75 44.62 -12.19
CA MET A 91 40.78 43.65 -11.68
C MET A 91 41.14 42.25 -12.20
N ARG A 92 41.82 41.46 -11.38
CA ARG A 92 41.87 40.01 -11.59
C ARG A 92 40.48 39.44 -11.32
N PRO A 93 39.86 38.70 -12.26
CA PRO A 93 38.52 38.18 -12.08
C PRO A 93 38.57 37.07 -11.05
N VAL A 94 38.13 37.35 -9.83
CA VAL A 94 37.80 36.31 -8.86
C VAL A 94 36.52 35.67 -9.38
N LYS A 95 36.70 34.56 -10.10
CA LYS A 95 35.68 33.83 -10.82
C LYS A 95 34.47 33.59 -9.92
N SER A 96 33.34 34.21 -10.28
CA SER A 96 32.01 34.06 -9.67
C SER A 96 31.45 32.63 -9.77
N PHE A 97 32.08 31.66 -9.12
CA PHE A 97 31.60 30.27 -9.04
C PHE A 97 30.76 29.97 -7.80
N ALA A 98 30.65 30.90 -6.85
CA ALA A 98 29.99 30.63 -5.57
C ALA A 98 28.45 30.75 -5.60
N PHE A 99 27.85 31.41 -6.60
CA PHE A 99 26.38 31.59 -6.65
C PHE A 99 25.63 30.44 -7.35
N ALA A 100 26.30 29.64 -8.19
CA ALA A 100 25.66 28.51 -8.89
C ALA A 100 25.46 27.28 -7.98
N ALA A 101 26.26 27.13 -6.92
CA ALA A 101 26.18 25.95 -6.05
C ALA A 101 24.96 25.95 -5.10
N VAL A 102 24.44 27.14 -4.74
CA VAL A 102 23.26 27.26 -3.86
C VAL A 102 21.95 27.04 -4.64
N LEU A 103 21.92 27.31 -5.94
CA LEU A 103 20.76 27.06 -6.81
C LEU A 103 20.70 25.62 -7.35
N LEU A 104 21.82 24.89 -7.36
CA LEU A 104 21.86 23.48 -7.78
C LEU A 104 21.53 22.49 -6.64
N LEU A 105 21.46 22.95 -5.39
CA LEU A 105 21.09 22.08 -4.25
C LEU A 105 19.57 22.03 -3.99
N SER A 106 18.78 22.93 -4.57
CA SER A 106 17.32 23.00 -4.37
C SER A 106 16.49 22.27 -5.43
N SER A 107 17.08 21.82 -6.54
CA SER A 107 16.37 21.17 -7.64
C SER A 107 16.23 19.65 -7.51
N ALA A 108 16.78 19.03 -6.45
CA ALA A 108 16.79 17.57 -6.30
C ALA A 108 15.64 16.97 -5.47
N LEU A 109 14.75 17.78 -4.88
CA LEU A 109 13.70 17.27 -3.98
C LEU A 109 12.32 17.10 -4.62
N SER A 110 12.18 17.39 -5.92
CA SER A 110 10.92 17.19 -6.65
C SER A 110 10.95 15.90 -7.48
N ALA A 111 11.35 14.79 -6.86
CA ALA A 111 10.75 13.53 -7.25
C ALA A 111 9.31 13.62 -6.73
N ALA A 112 8.38 14.00 -7.61
CA ALA A 112 6.96 14.00 -7.27
C ALA A 112 6.65 12.66 -6.61
N ALA A 113 6.20 12.69 -5.35
CA ALA A 113 5.76 11.49 -4.67
C ALA A 113 4.53 10.99 -5.41
N GLN A 114 4.73 10.07 -6.37
CA GLN A 114 3.66 9.39 -7.06
C GLN A 114 2.83 8.65 -5.99
N SER A 115 1.53 8.90 -5.98
CA SER A 115 0.65 8.26 -5.00
C SER A 115 0.52 6.77 -5.33
N ALA A 116 0.31 5.91 -4.31
CA ALA A 116 0.02 4.50 -4.57
C ALA A 116 -1.16 4.33 -5.54
N ARG A 117 -2.15 5.23 -5.50
CA ARG A 117 -3.27 5.22 -6.44
C ARG A 117 -2.82 5.26 -7.89
N GLU A 118 -1.96 6.20 -8.26
CA GLU A 118 -1.54 6.33 -9.64
C GLU A 118 -0.64 5.16 -10.08
N ASP A 119 0.22 4.65 -9.19
CA ASP A 119 1.05 3.47 -9.48
C ASP A 119 0.19 2.21 -9.68
N ILE A 120 -0.84 2.02 -8.84
CA ILE A 120 -1.78 0.91 -8.92
C ILE A 120 -2.64 1.01 -10.18
N GLU A 121 -3.20 2.19 -10.48
CA GLU A 121 -3.97 2.43 -11.70
C GLU A 121 -3.11 2.21 -12.96
N ALA A 122 -1.80 2.49 -12.91
CA ALA A 122 -0.86 2.17 -13.98
C ALA A 122 -0.47 0.68 -14.05
N ALA A 123 -0.65 -0.09 -12.98
CA ALA A 123 -0.43 -1.54 -12.95
C ALA A 123 -1.61 -2.33 -13.52
N LEU A 124 -2.85 -1.86 -13.35
CA LEU A 124 -4.05 -2.51 -13.88
C LEU A 124 -4.00 -2.81 -15.40
N PRO A 125 -3.63 -1.87 -16.30
CA PRO A 125 -3.54 -2.17 -17.73
C PRO A 125 -2.43 -3.19 -18.04
N LYS A 126 -1.35 -3.24 -17.24
CA LYS A 126 -0.31 -4.28 -17.37
C LYS A 126 -0.88 -5.65 -17.03
N PHE A 127 -1.67 -5.74 -15.95
CA PHE A 127 -2.37 -6.95 -15.56
C PHE A 127 -3.35 -7.42 -16.63
N MET A 128 -4.24 -6.52 -17.07
CA MET A 128 -5.22 -6.82 -18.12
C MET A 128 -4.54 -7.24 -19.42
N GLY A 129 -3.47 -6.56 -19.83
CA GLY A 129 -2.70 -6.90 -21.03
C GLY A 129 -2.04 -8.28 -20.92
N ALA A 130 -1.40 -8.59 -19.80
CA ALA A 130 -0.79 -9.90 -19.56
C ALA A 130 -1.85 -11.03 -19.55
N PHE A 131 -2.96 -10.83 -18.85
CA PHE A 131 -4.05 -11.80 -18.77
C PHE A 131 -4.69 -12.03 -20.15
N ASN A 132 -5.10 -10.95 -20.84
CA ASN A 132 -5.82 -11.04 -22.12
C ASN A 132 -4.94 -11.52 -23.28
N SER A 133 -3.61 -11.40 -23.17
CA SER A 133 -2.66 -12.01 -24.12
C SER A 133 -2.31 -13.47 -23.81
N GLY A 134 -2.86 -14.03 -22.72
CA GLY A 134 -2.60 -15.39 -22.29
C GLY A 134 -1.24 -15.59 -21.60
N ASN A 135 -0.57 -14.51 -21.21
CA ASN A 135 0.76 -14.56 -20.59
C ASN A 135 0.66 -14.66 -19.06
N ALA A 136 0.38 -15.86 -18.57
CA ALA A 136 0.28 -16.13 -17.14
C ALA A 136 1.57 -15.81 -16.35
N ALA A 137 2.75 -16.00 -16.96
CA ALA A 137 4.02 -15.66 -16.32
C ALA A 137 4.15 -14.15 -16.07
N ALA A 138 3.74 -13.32 -17.04
CA ALA A 138 3.69 -11.87 -16.86
C ALA A 138 2.65 -11.46 -15.81
N VAL A 139 1.51 -12.17 -15.71
CA VAL A 139 0.55 -11.97 -14.62
C VAL A 139 1.22 -12.29 -13.27
N GLY A 140 1.90 -13.42 -13.15
CA GLY A 140 2.61 -13.83 -11.95
C GLY A 140 3.65 -12.80 -11.49
N GLN A 141 4.39 -12.18 -12.41
CA GLN A 141 5.41 -11.15 -12.07
C GLN A 141 4.83 -9.88 -11.41
N LEU A 142 3.54 -9.62 -11.55
CA LEU A 142 2.86 -8.51 -10.88
C LEU A 142 2.53 -8.81 -9.41
N TYR A 143 2.71 -10.06 -8.97
CA TYR A 143 2.53 -10.47 -7.58
C TYR A 143 3.84 -10.51 -6.79
N THR A 144 3.74 -10.21 -5.50
CA THR A 144 4.81 -10.46 -4.53
C THR A 144 5.19 -11.95 -4.46
N GLU A 145 6.42 -12.27 -4.05
CA GLU A 145 6.88 -13.67 -3.90
C GLU A 145 5.96 -14.47 -2.97
N ASP A 146 5.52 -13.85 -1.88
CA ASP A 146 4.68 -14.40 -0.82
C ASP A 146 3.20 -13.99 -0.97
N ALA A 147 2.76 -13.73 -2.20
CA ALA A 147 1.37 -13.39 -2.51
C ALA A 147 0.40 -14.54 -2.16
N ALA A 148 -0.89 -14.20 -2.02
CA ALA A 148 -1.94 -15.20 -1.91
C ALA A 148 -3.20 -14.78 -2.68
N LEU A 149 -3.78 -15.74 -3.42
CA LEU A 149 -5.09 -15.64 -4.04
C LEU A 149 -6.13 -16.37 -3.21
N LEU A 150 -7.33 -15.80 -3.16
CA LEU A 150 -8.51 -16.37 -2.50
C LEU A 150 -9.66 -16.44 -3.51
N PRO A 151 -9.61 -17.39 -4.46
CA PRO A 151 -10.63 -17.51 -5.48
C PRO A 151 -11.99 -17.92 -4.88
N PRO A 152 -13.11 -17.48 -5.48
CA PRO A 152 -14.45 -17.97 -5.13
C PRO A 152 -14.51 -19.50 -5.15
N ASP A 153 -15.14 -20.09 -4.13
CA ASP A 153 -15.38 -21.53 -3.99
C ASP A 153 -14.13 -22.43 -4.04
N GLY A 154 -12.94 -21.82 -4.04
CA GLY A 154 -11.66 -22.49 -4.16
C GLY A 154 -10.85 -22.49 -2.86
N LYS A 155 -9.76 -23.24 -2.88
CA LYS A 155 -8.75 -23.16 -1.82
C LYS A 155 -7.90 -21.90 -2.03
N ARG A 156 -7.40 -21.37 -0.92
CA ARG A 156 -6.33 -20.37 -0.93
C ARG A 156 -5.13 -20.91 -1.72
N VAL A 157 -4.55 -20.07 -2.56
CA VAL A 157 -3.34 -20.34 -3.35
C VAL A 157 -2.25 -19.43 -2.83
N ASP A 158 -1.11 -20.00 -2.43
CA ASP A 158 0.01 -19.28 -1.82
C ASP A 158 1.24 -19.26 -2.74
N GLY A 159 1.96 -18.14 -2.69
CA GLY A 159 3.22 -17.89 -3.40
C GLY A 159 3.02 -17.53 -4.88
N ARG A 160 3.96 -16.75 -5.43
CA ARG A 160 3.90 -16.28 -6.83
C ARG A 160 3.72 -17.43 -7.82
N LYS A 161 4.44 -18.53 -7.63
CA LYS A 161 4.36 -19.69 -8.52
C LYS A 161 2.95 -20.31 -8.53
N GLY A 162 2.34 -20.49 -7.35
CA GLY A 162 0.97 -21.00 -7.27
C GLY A 162 -0.03 -20.04 -7.93
N VAL A 163 0.19 -18.74 -7.77
CA VAL A 163 -0.62 -17.70 -8.42
C VAL A 163 -0.50 -17.74 -9.95
N GLU A 164 0.70 -17.88 -10.49
CA GLU A 164 0.93 -18.06 -11.93
C GLU A 164 0.21 -19.31 -12.45
N GLU A 165 0.33 -20.45 -11.76
CA GLU A 165 -0.32 -21.70 -12.13
C GLU A 165 -1.85 -21.56 -12.12
N PHE A 166 -2.40 -20.86 -11.12
CA PHE A 166 -3.83 -20.56 -11.05
C PHE A 166 -4.30 -19.76 -12.26
N TRP A 167 -3.62 -18.65 -12.57
CA TRP A 167 -3.98 -17.80 -13.71
C TRP A 167 -3.78 -18.52 -15.04
N GLN A 168 -2.74 -19.34 -15.17
CA GLN A 168 -2.55 -20.18 -16.34
C GLN A 168 -3.72 -21.15 -16.53
N GLY A 169 -4.20 -21.77 -15.45
CA GLY A 169 -5.39 -22.63 -15.46
C GLY A 169 -6.65 -21.88 -15.89
N ALA A 170 -6.87 -20.67 -15.35
CA ALA A 170 -8.00 -19.82 -15.70
C ALA A 170 -8.01 -19.44 -17.20
N ILE A 171 -6.87 -19.00 -17.72
CA ILE A 171 -6.69 -18.62 -19.12
C ILE A 171 -6.90 -19.83 -20.04
N LYS A 172 -6.26 -20.97 -19.75
CA LYS A 172 -6.44 -22.22 -20.51
C LYS A 172 -7.88 -22.75 -20.43
N GLY A 173 -8.55 -22.48 -19.32
CA GLY A 173 -9.97 -22.77 -19.10
C GLY A 173 -10.91 -21.88 -19.92
N GLY A 174 -10.40 -20.93 -20.69
CA GLY A 174 -11.18 -20.10 -21.63
C GLY A 174 -11.62 -18.76 -21.08
N MET A 175 -11.17 -18.36 -19.88
CA MET A 175 -11.42 -17.02 -19.36
C MET A 175 -10.66 -15.97 -20.18
N LYS A 176 -11.34 -14.90 -20.60
CA LYS A 176 -10.75 -13.83 -21.42
C LYS A 176 -11.52 -12.52 -21.30
N ASN A 177 -11.03 -11.48 -21.97
CA ASN A 177 -11.64 -10.15 -21.98
C ASN A 177 -11.82 -9.56 -20.58
N LEU A 178 -10.82 -9.77 -19.71
CA LEU A 178 -10.79 -9.18 -18.38
C LEU A 178 -10.72 -7.65 -18.50
N THR A 179 -11.61 -6.97 -17.79
CA THR A 179 -11.52 -5.54 -17.51
C THR A 179 -11.49 -5.32 -16.00
N LEU A 180 -10.66 -4.39 -15.55
CA LEU A 180 -10.49 -4.00 -14.14
C LEU A 180 -10.68 -2.49 -14.01
N LYS A 181 -11.35 -2.08 -12.94
CA LYS A 181 -11.50 -0.67 -12.58
C LYS A 181 -11.28 -0.50 -11.07
N ALA A 182 -10.27 0.29 -10.71
CA ALA A 182 -10.09 0.78 -9.35
C ALA A 182 -11.23 1.76 -9.01
N LEU A 183 -11.89 1.55 -7.87
CA LEU A 183 -12.91 2.46 -7.33
C LEU A 183 -12.34 3.25 -6.17
N GLU A 184 -11.63 2.56 -5.28
CA GLU A 184 -11.02 3.11 -4.07
C GLU A 184 -9.59 2.61 -3.97
N VAL A 185 -8.68 3.49 -3.58
CA VAL A 185 -7.30 3.13 -3.23
C VAL A 185 -6.89 3.96 -2.02
N GLU A 186 -6.46 3.30 -0.95
CA GLU A 186 -5.88 3.95 0.21
C GLU A 186 -4.52 3.33 0.55
N GLU A 187 -3.56 4.20 0.89
CA GLU A 187 -2.18 3.85 1.18
C GLU A 187 -1.89 3.96 2.67
N SER A 188 -1.12 3.00 3.19
CA SER A 188 -0.55 3.00 4.53
C SER A 188 0.88 2.47 4.49
N ALA A 189 1.84 3.40 4.50
CA ALA A 189 3.27 3.10 4.39
C ALA A 189 3.60 2.26 3.14
N ASN A 190 4.06 1.02 3.30
CA ASN A 190 4.40 0.13 2.19
C ASN A 190 3.25 -0.81 1.79
N LEU A 191 2.05 -0.58 2.30
CA LEU A 191 0.84 -1.30 1.94
C LEU A 191 -0.18 -0.32 1.35
N ALA A 192 -1.03 -0.83 0.48
CA ALA A 192 -2.23 -0.14 0.05
C ALA A 192 -3.34 -1.18 -0.10
N TYR A 193 -4.59 -0.76 0.03
CA TYR A 193 -5.70 -1.58 -0.42
C TYR A 193 -6.39 -0.90 -1.60
N GLU A 194 -6.88 -1.72 -2.52
CA GLU A 194 -7.67 -1.32 -3.66
C GLU A 194 -9.01 -2.05 -3.59
N VAL A 195 -10.10 -1.31 -3.68
CA VAL A 195 -11.43 -1.87 -3.96
C VAL A 195 -11.77 -1.59 -5.41
N GLY A 196 -12.21 -2.60 -6.14
CA GLY A 196 -12.52 -2.43 -7.55
C GLY A 196 -13.60 -3.35 -8.07
N ALA A 197 -13.92 -3.13 -9.35
CA ALA A 197 -14.90 -3.91 -10.11
C ALA A 197 -14.23 -4.53 -11.33
N PHE A 198 -14.77 -5.66 -11.78
CA PHE A 198 -14.28 -6.35 -12.97
C PHE A 198 -15.41 -6.86 -13.86
N THR A 199 -15.12 -7.01 -15.15
CA THR A 199 -15.87 -7.88 -16.05
C THR A 199 -14.95 -8.91 -16.66
N LEU A 200 -15.48 -10.09 -16.99
CA LEU A 200 -14.72 -11.19 -17.56
C LEU A 200 -15.64 -12.07 -18.40
N ASP A 201 -15.18 -12.56 -19.55
CA ASP A 201 -15.88 -13.60 -20.29
C ASP A 201 -15.43 -14.97 -19.80
N VAL A 202 -16.41 -15.81 -19.46
CA VAL A 202 -16.20 -17.19 -19.02
C VAL A 202 -16.97 -18.16 -19.91
N PRO A 203 -16.43 -19.36 -20.19
CA PRO A 203 -17.19 -20.38 -20.90
C PRO A 203 -18.40 -20.86 -20.07
N SER A 204 -19.57 -20.87 -20.69
CA SER A 204 -20.78 -21.48 -20.13
C SER A 204 -20.82 -22.98 -20.38
N LYS A 205 -21.76 -23.68 -19.74
CA LYS A 205 -21.88 -25.15 -19.80
C LYS A 205 -22.13 -25.70 -21.21
N ASP A 206 -22.68 -24.88 -22.10
CA ASP A 206 -22.95 -25.16 -23.51
C ASP A 206 -21.78 -24.75 -24.43
N GLY A 207 -20.66 -24.27 -23.88
CA GLY A 207 -19.48 -23.87 -24.63
C GLY A 207 -19.54 -22.46 -25.22
N ALA A 208 -20.65 -21.73 -25.06
CA ALA A 208 -20.72 -20.31 -25.38
C ALA A 208 -19.90 -19.48 -24.37
N LEU A 209 -19.69 -18.20 -24.67
CA LEU A 209 -19.07 -17.26 -23.73
C LEU A 209 -20.15 -16.42 -23.09
N SER A 210 -20.07 -16.27 -21.77
CA SER A 210 -20.93 -15.39 -20.99
C SER A 210 -20.07 -14.36 -20.28
N THR A 211 -20.42 -13.08 -20.42
CA THR A 211 -19.80 -12.01 -19.64
C THR A 211 -20.35 -12.04 -18.22
N VAL A 212 -19.47 -12.16 -17.24
CA VAL A 212 -19.76 -12.01 -15.82
C VAL A 212 -19.15 -10.73 -15.28
N ALA A 213 -19.73 -10.22 -14.20
CA ALA A 213 -19.21 -9.08 -13.47
C ALA A 213 -19.00 -9.45 -12.00
N GLY A 214 -18.16 -8.66 -11.33
CA GLY A 214 -17.90 -8.83 -9.92
C GLY A 214 -17.13 -7.66 -9.32
N LYS A 215 -16.70 -7.88 -8.08
CA LYS A 215 -15.95 -6.92 -7.26
C LYS A 215 -14.81 -7.63 -6.56
N TYR A 216 -13.75 -6.88 -6.28
CA TYR A 216 -12.54 -7.39 -5.67
C TYR A 216 -11.99 -6.45 -4.62
N ILE A 217 -11.16 -7.00 -3.75
CA ILE A 217 -10.23 -6.26 -2.91
C ILE A 217 -8.83 -6.82 -3.16
N VAL A 218 -7.88 -5.93 -3.44
CA VAL A 218 -6.46 -6.28 -3.52
C VAL A 218 -5.71 -5.53 -2.44
N VAL A 219 -4.94 -6.24 -1.63
CA VAL A 219 -3.87 -5.64 -0.83
C VAL A 219 -2.62 -5.62 -1.68
N TRP A 220 -2.07 -4.43 -1.87
CA TRP A 220 -0.82 -4.16 -2.56
C TRP A 220 0.31 -3.99 -1.55
N LYS A 221 1.52 -4.36 -1.95
CA LYS A 221 2.74 -4.17 -1.16
C LYS A 221 3.83 -3.55 -2.03
N LYS A 222 4.43 -2.47 -1.55
CA LYS A 222 5.57 -1.81 -2.18
C LYS A 222 6.83 -2.58 -1.82
N GLY A 223 7.55 -3.08 -2.83
CA GLY A 223 8.85 -3.69 -2.64
C GLY A 223 9.93 -2.65 -2.31
N ASP A 224 11.10 -3.13 -1.89
CA ASP A 224 12.27 -2.27 -1.65
C ASP A 224 12.76 -1.58 -2.94
N ASP A 225 12.39 -2.14 -4.10
CA ASP A 225 12.58 -1.57 -5.43
C ASP A 225 11.58 -0.44 -5.78
N GLY A 226 10.72 -0.06 -4.84
CA GLY A 226 9.70 0.96 -5.01
C GLY A 226 8.50 0.50 -5.86
N THR A 227 8.45 -0.75 -6.30
CA THR A 227 7.37 -1.24 -7.17
C THR A 227 6.24 -1.84 -6.35
N TRP A 228 5.01 -1.37 -6.60
CA TRP A 228 3.80 -1.95 -6.05
C TRP A 228 3.47 -3.28 -6.74
N ARG A 229 3.20 -4.31 -5.93
CA ARG A 229 2.82 -5.64 -6.40
C ARG A 229 1.61 -6.15 -5.63
N LEU A 230 0.79 -6.97 -6.28
CA LEU A 230 -0.34 -7.63 -5.65
C LEU A 230 0.17 -8.57 -4.56
N HIS A 231 -0.41 -8.48 -3.36
CA HIS A 231 0.00 -9.24 -2.19
C HIS A 231 -1.10 -10.14 -1.66
N ARG A 232 -2.33 -9.64 -1.54
CA ARG A 232 -3.53 -10.45 -1.27
C ARG A 232 -4.58 -10.08 -2.29
N ASP A 233 -5.22 -11.08 -2.89
CA ASP A 233 -6.18 -10.85 -3.95
C ASP A 233 -7.38 -11.77 -3.75
N ILE A 234 -8.55 -11.14 -3.57
CA ILE A 234 -9.83 -11.80 -3.31
C ILE A 234 -10.92 -11.11 -4.12
N TRP A 235 -11.79 -11.91 -4.72
CA TRP A 235 -12.92 -11.42 -5.48
C TRP A 235 -14.14 -12.29 -5.29
N ASN A 236 -15.30 -11.78 -5.70
CA ASN A 236 -16.51 -12.56 -5.86
C ASN A 236 -17.32 -12.09 -7.06
N LEU A 237 -18.15 -12.98 -7.59
CA LEU A 237 -19.10 -12.68 -8.65
C LEU A 237 -20.34 -11.96 -8.10
N GLY A 238 -21.01 -11.19 -8.95
CA GLY A 238 -22.25 -10.50 -8.62
C GLY A 238 -22.26 -9.06 -9.13
N ALA A 239 -23.33 -8.32 -8.84
CA ALA A 239 -23.44 -6.94 -9.30
C ALA A 239 -22.25 -6.09 -8.82
N ALA A 240 -21.56 -5.47 -9.77
CA ALA A 240 -20.73 -4.30 -9.51
C ALA A 240 -21.69 -3.12 -9.26
N GLN A 241 -21.54 -2.43 -8.13
CA GLN A 241 -22.27 -1.21 -7.81
C GLN A 241 -21.36 -0.01 -8.06
#